data_AF-A0A927R7J0-F1
#
_entry.id   AF-A0A927R7J0-F1
#
_cell.length_a   1.000
_cell.length_b   1.000
_cell.length_c   1.000
_cell.angle_alpha   90.00
_cell.angle_beta   90.00
_cell.angle_gamma   90.00
#
_symmetry.space_group_name_H-M   'P 1'
#
loop_
_entity.id
_entity.type
_entity.pdbx_description
1 polymer ?
#
loop_
_entity_poly.entity_id
_entity_poly.type
_entity_poly.pdbx_seq_one_letter_code
_entity_poly.pdbx_strand_id
1 'polypeptide(L)'
;MQLRYNFRVYPTPGQRIGLAKAFGCARVVFNDGLRLRQQAREAGEKYICDAELSARVITEAKRTPQRAWLGEVSAVVLQQALADLNTAYRNFFNSASGKREAVGSPRRGSVRVRTTAKPSVSPGTPGSRSWPTAGSGCRRSATSRWPGRVPCPRSRRR
;
A
#
# COMPACT_ATOMS: atom_id res chain seq x y z
N MET A 1 -11.63 27.77 9.63
CA MET A 1 -12.74 26.84 9.31
C MET A 1 -12.31 25.96 8.14
N GLN A 2 -12.20 24.64 8.30
CA GLN A 2 -11.90 23.73 7.17
C GLN A 2 -13.22 23.19 6.60
N LEU A 3 -13.59 23.65 5.41
CA LEU A 3 -14.78 23.17 4.69
C LEU A 3 -14.46 21.84 4.01
N ARG A 4 -15.36 20.86 4.15
CA ARG A 4 -15.26 19.55 3.46
C ARG A 4 -16.34 19.50 2.39
N TYR A 5 -15.92 19.39 1.14
CA TYR A 5 -16.82 19.28 0.00
C TYR A 5 -16.92 17.82 -0.46
N ASN A 6 -18.12 17.40 -0.85
CA ASN A 6 -18.38 16.09 -1.43
C ASN A 6 -18.72 16.26 -2.92
N PHE A 7 -17.95 15.61 -3.79
CA PHE A 7 -18.14 15.68 -5.24
C PHE A 7 -18.45 14.29 -5.80
N ARG A 8 -19.45 14.23 -6.67
CA ARG A 8 -19.72 13.03 -7.49
C ARG A 8 -18.94 13.15 -8.81
N VAL A 9 -18.25 12.08 -9.19
CA VAL A 9 -17.50 12.01 -10.44
C VAL A 9 -18.27 11.11 -11.41
N TYR A 10 -18.47 11.59 -12.64
CA TYR A 10 -19.11 10.83 -13.73
C TYR A 10 -18.06 10.51 -14.81
N PRO A 11 -17.34 9.37 -14.69
CA PRO A 11 -16.27 9.02 -15.61
C PRO A 11 -16.80 8.65 -16.99
N THR A 12 -16.03 8.95 -18.04
CA THR A 12 -16.29 8.52 -19.41
C THR A 12 -16.16 6.99 -19.56
N PRO A 13 -16.69 6.36 -20.63
CA PRO A 13 -16.55 4.92 -20.84
C PRO A 13 -15.10 4.40 -20.72
N GLY A 14 -14.13 5.09 -21.34
CA GLY A 14 -12.72 4.72 -21.24
C GLY A 14 -12.14 4.85 -19.83
N GLN A 15 -12.51 5.90 -19.10
CA GLN A 15 -12.11 6.07 -17.70
C GLN A 15 -12.68 4.98 -16.79
N ARG A 16 -13.92 4.54 -17.03
CA ARG A 16 -14.54 3.43 -16.30
C ARG A 16 -13.74 2.13 -16.44
N ILE A 17 -13.28 1.83 -17.66
CA ILE A 17 -12.43 0.66 -17.92
C ILE A 17 -11.10 0.79 -17.18
N GLY A 18 -10.43 1.95 -17.26
CA GLY A 18 -9.17 2.18 -16.55
C GLY A 18 -9.31 2.04 -15.03
N LEU A 19 -10.37 2.59 -14.44
CA LEU A 19 -10.69 2.45 -13.03
C LEU A 19 -10.99 1.00 -12.64
N ALA A 20 -11.75 0.28 -13.46
CA ALA A 20 -12.05 -1.13 -13.23
C ALA A 20 -10.78 -1.98 -13.22
N LYS A 21 -9.87 -1.77 -14.19
CA LYS A 21 -8.55 -2.42 -14.21
C LYS A 21 -7.75 -2.07 -12.95
N ALA A 22 -7.68 -0.80 -12.58
CA ALA A 22 -6.94 -0.34 -11.41
C ALA A 22 -7.43 -0.98 -10.10
N PHE A 23 -8.75 -0.99 -9.86
CA PHE A 23 -9.33 -1.62 -8.67
C PHE A 23 -9.22 -3.14 -8.70
N GLY A 24 -9.33 -3.76 -9.88
CA GLY A 24 -9.12 -5.20 -10.07
C GLY A 24 -7.70 -5.61 -9.69
N CYS A 25 -6.69 -4.94 -10.24
CA CYS A 25 -5.28 -5.20 -9.92
C CYS A 25 -4.98 -4.95 -8.44
N ALA A 26 -5.48 -3.86 -7.86
CA ALA A 26 -5.32 -3.56 -6.44
C ALA A 26 -5.89 -4.67 -5.54
N ARG A 27 -7.08 -5.17 -5.87
CA ARG A 27 -7.76 -6.22 -5.10
C ARG A 27 -6.98 -7.54 -5.15
N VAL A 28 -6.45 -7.90 -6.31
CA VAL A 28 -5.66 -9.14 -6.44
C VAL A 28 -4.37 -9.06 -5.63
N VAL A 29 -3.61 -7.97 -5.77
CA VAL A 29 -2.37 -7.73 -4.99
C VAL A 29 -2.64 -7.74 -3.48
N PHE A 30 -3.71 -7.08 -3.02
CA PHE A 30 -4.10 -7.08 -1.61
C PHE A 30 -4.39 -8.51 -1.11
N ASN A 31 -5.19 -9.28 -1.87
CA ASN A 31 -5.58 -10.63 -1.49
C ASN A 31 -4.41 -11.61 -1.50
N ASP A 32 -3.50 -11.50 -2.46
CA ASP A 32 -2.29 -12.32 -2.52
C ASP A 32 -1.37 -12.03 -1.33
N GLY A 33 -1.14 -10.76 -1.03
CA GLY A 33 -0.34 -10.37 0.13
C GLY A 33 -0.98 -10.83 1.45
N LEU A 34 -2.30 -10.75 1.54
CA LEU A 34 -3.07 -11.23 2.68
C LEU A 34 -2.97 -12.77 2.83
N ARG A 35 -3.03 -13.51 1.72
CA ARG A 35 -2.90 -14.98 1.70
C ARG A 35 -1.52 -15.41 2.15
N LEU A 36 -0.46 -14.81 1.62
CA LEU A 36 0.92 -15.14 1.98
C LEU A 36 1.18 -14.94 3.48
N ARG A 37 0.66 -13.85 4.06
CA ARG A 37 0.82 -13.58 5.50
C ARG A 37 0.01 -14.54 6.39
N GLN A 38 -1.18 -14.96 5.94
CA GLN A 38 -1.95 -15.98 6.66
C GLN A 38 -1.25 -17.33 6.61
N GLN A 39 -0.79 -17.76 5.43
CA GLN A 39 -0.05 -19.01 5.27
C GLN A 39 1.23 -19.05 6.12
N ALA A 40 2.02 -17.96 6.11
CA ALA A 40 3.20 -17.86 6.97
C ALA A 40 2.85 -17.94 8.46
N ARG A 41 1.70 -17.37 8.87
CA ARG A 41 1.23 -17.43 10.26
C ARG A 41 0.78 -18.84 10.64
N GLU A 42 0.04 -19.52 9.77
CA GLU A 42 -0.43 -20.89 9.97
C GLU A 42 0.74 -21.88 10.04
N ALA A 43 1.77 -21.67 9.22
CA ALA A 43 3.00 -22.47 9.23
C ALA A 43 3.96 -22.13 10.40
N GLY A 44 3.66 -21.11 11.22
CA GLY A 44 4.55 -20.68 12.31
C GLY A 44 5.85 -20.00 11.84
N GLU A 45 5.87 -19.54 10.59
CA GLU A 45 7.02 -18.86 9.99
C GLU A 45 7.19 -17.42 10.50
N LYS A 46 8.36 -16.85 10.18
CA LYS A 46 8.65 -15.44 10.49
C LYS A 46 7.72 -14.53 9.71
N TYR A 47 7.51 -13.31 10.24
CA TYR A 47 6.82 -12.28 9.48
C TYR A 47 7.51 -11.98 8.15
N ILE A 48 6.73 -12.02 7.08
CA ILE A 48 7.14 -11.51 5.77
C ILE A 48 7.17 -9.97 5.83
N CYS A 49 8.35 -9.41 5.66
CA CYS A 49 8.54 -7.96 5.69
C CYS A 49 7.88 -7.29 4.48
N ASP A 50 7.51 -6.01 4.60
CA ASP A 50 6.76 -5.27 3.58
C ASP A 50 7.53 -5.19 2.24
N ALA A 51 8.86 -5.01 2.32
CA ALA A 51 9.72 -4.95 1.14
C ALA A 51 9.73 -6.29 0.38
N GLU A 52 9.88 -7.40 1.11
CA GLU A 52 9.83 -8.75 0.55
C GLU A 52 8.45 -9.08 -0.01
N LEU A 53 7.37 -8.70 0.69
CA LEU A 53 6.01 -8.87 0.21
C LEU A 53 5.79 -8.12 -1.12
N SER A 54 6.30 -6.90 -1.22
CA SER A 54 6.20 -6.11 -2.46
C SER A 54 6.99 -6.72 -3.61
N ALA A 55 8.17 -7.28 -3.34
CA ALA A 55 8.97 -7.97 -4.35
C ALA A 55 8.25 -9.21 -4.88
N ARG A 56 7.71 -10.06 -3.99
CA ARG A 56 7.02 -11.29 -4.38
C ARG A 56 5.69 -11.03 -5.08
N VAL A 57 4.85 -10.16 -4.53
CA VAL A 57 3.47 -9.97 -5.02
C VAL A 57 3.38 -9.02 -6.21
N ILE A 58 4.34 -8.11 -6.39
CA ILE A 58 4.33 -7.15 -7.51
C ILE A 58 5.45 -7.48 -8.50
N THR A 59 6.71 -7.50 -8.06
CA THR A 59 7.85 -7.58 -8.99
C THR A 59 7.97 -8.96 -9.64
N GLU A 60 7.90 -10.03 -8.85
CA GLU A 60 7.96 -11.41 -9.35
C GLU A 60 6.67 -11.78 -10.08
N ALA A 61 5.51 -11.40 -9.54
CA ALA A 61 4.23 -11.61 -10.20
C ALA A 61 4.18 -11.02 -11.61
N LYS A 62 4.66 -9.78 -11.81
CA LYS A 62 4.69 -9.13 -13.13
C LYS A 62 5.57 -9.85 -14.16
N ARG A 63 6.54 -10.64 -13.71
CA ARG A 63 7.41 -11.44 -14.61
C ARG A 63 6.74 -12.72 -15.09
N THR A 64 5.70 -13.18 -14.41
CA THR A 64 4.96 -14.38 -14.83
C THR A 64 3.94 -14.03 -15.93
N PRO A 65 3.84 -14.83 -17.02
CA PRO A 65 2.95 -14.52 -18.13
C PRO A 65 1.47 -14.49 -17.70
N GLN A 66 1.09 -15.29 -16.70
CA GLN A 66 -0.27 -15.34 -16.16
C GLN A 66 -0.68 -14.05 -15.44
N ARG A 67 0.29 -13.22 -15.03
CA ARG A 67 0.06 -11.98 -14.27
C ARG A 67 0.67 -10.74 -14.93
N ALA A 68 1.03 -10.84 -16.21
CA ALA A 68 1.55 -9.71 -16.99
C ALA A 68 0.57 -8.52 -17.02
N TRP A 69 -0.74 -8.78 -16.95
CA TRP A 69 -1.80 -7.77 -16.88
C TRP A 69 -1.71 -6.84 -15.65
N LEU A 70 -0.99 -7.22 -14.59
CA LEU A 70 -0.67 -6.30 -13.48
C LEU A 70 0.24 -5.14 -13.92
N GLY A 71 0.90 -5.26 -15.07
CA GLY A 71 1.69 -4.21 -15.70
C GLY A 71 0.85 -3.12 -16.39
N GLU A 72 -0.42 -3.38 -16.69
CA GLU A 72 -1.30 -2.43 -17.39
C GLU A 72 -1.72 -1.23 -16.52
N VAL A 73 -1.55 -1.34 -15.21
CA VAL A 73 -1.91 -0.31 -14.22
C VAL A 73 -0.65 0.29 -13.61
N SER A 74 -0.74 1.57 -13.22
CA SER A 74 0.36 2.25 -12.54
C SER A 74 0.82 1.50 -11.28
N ALA A 75 2.14 1.41 -11.10
CA ALA A 75 2.74 0.73 -9.96
C ALA A 75 2.32 1.33 -8.60
N VAL A 76 1.97 2.63 -8.59
CA VAL A 76 1.52 3.36 -7.39
C VAL A 76 0.25 2.73 -6.81
N VAL A 77 -0.70 2.32 -7.64
CA VAL A 77 -1.96 1.69 -7.17
C VAL A 77 -1.66 0.37 -6.45
N LEU A 78 -0.74 -0.44 -7.00
CA LEU A 78 -0.36 -1.73 -6.42
C LEU A 78 0.39 -1.54 -5.09
N GLN A 79 1.31 -0.57 -5.04
CA GLN A 79 2.03 -0.23 -3.82
C GLN A 79 1.10 0.30 -2.73
N GLN A 80 0.13 1.14 -3.09
CA GLN A 80 -0.86 1.66 -2.14
C GLN A 80 -1.74 0.54 -1.58
N ALA A 81 -2.13 -0.45 -2.40
CA ALA A 81 -2.89 -1.61 -1.93
C ALA A 81 -2.12 -2.40 -0.85
N LEU A 82 -0.79 -2.55 -1.01
CA LEU A 82 0.05 -3.17 0.02
C LEU A 82 0.21 -2.28 1.26
N ALA A 83 0.31 -0.95 1.09
CA ALA A 83 0.36 -0.02 2.22
C ALA A 83 -0.93 -0.07 3.07
N ASP A 84 -2.08 -0.21 2.42
CA ASP A 84 -3.37 -0.39 3.08
C ASP A 84 -3.41 -1.72 3.85
N LEU A 85 -2.89 -2.81 3.26
CA LEU A 85 -2.71 -4.11 3.93
C LEU A 85 -1.80 -4.00 5.17
N ASN A 86 -0.67 -3.30 5.06
CA ASN A 86 0.26 -3.10 6.17
C ASN A 86 -0.39 -2.30 7.30
N THR A 87 -1.18 -1.29 6.95
CA THR A 87 -1.95 -0.50 7.91
C THR A 87 -3.00 -1.35 8.62
N ALA A 88 -3.70 -2.22 7.90
CA ALA A 88 -4.66 -3.15 8.48
C ALA A 88 -4.00 -4.12 9.48
N TYR A 89 -2.85 -4.70 9.12
CA TYR A 89 -2.09 -5.55 10.04
C TYR A 89 -1.57 -4.79 11.26
N ARG A 90 -1.02 -3.59 11.08
CA ARG A 90 -0.61 -2.74 12.22
C ARG A 90 -1.77 -2.46 13.17
N ASN A 91 -2.94 -2.15 12.63
CA ASN A 91 -4.15 -1.94 13.44
C ASN A 91 -4.56 -3.21 14.18
N PHE A 92 -4.53 -4.37 13.53
CA PHE A 92 -4.82 -5.67 14.13
C PHE A 92 -3.89 -5.97 15.33
N PHE A 93 -2.58 -5.78 15.19
CA PHE A 93 -1.66 -6.02 16.31
C PHE A 93 -1.75 -4.97 17.41
N ASN A 94 -1.99 -3.70 17.05
CA ASN A 94 -2.20 -2.64 18.03
C ASN A 94 -3.46 -2.90 18.86
N SER A 95 -4.50 -3.43 18.23
CA SER A 95 -5.71 -3.87 18.91
C SER A 95 -5.45 -5.07 19.81
N ALA A 96 -4.74 -6.09 19.32
CA ALA A 96 -4.36 -7.25 20.13
C ALA A 96 -3.46 -6.90 21.33
N SER A 97 -2.77 -5.77 21.29
CA SER A 97 -1.92 -5.26 22.39
C SER A 97 -2.62 -4.20 23.26
N GLY A 98 -3.94 -4.01 23.10
CA GLY A 98 -4.74 -3.10 23.94
C GLY A 98 -4.52 -1.60 23.70
N LYS A 99 -3.74 -1.22 22.67
CA LYS A 99 -3.49 0.18 22.32
C LYS A 99 -4.64 0.82 21.53
N ARG A 100 -5.61 0.02 21.11
CA ARG A 100 -6.77 0.42 20.33
C ARG A 100 -7.92 -0.55 20.56
N GLU A 101 -9.14 -0.08 20.31
CA GLU A 101 -10.35 -0.90 20.27
C GLU A 101 -10.17 -2.18 19.44
N ALA A 102 -10.90 -3.23 19.83
CA ALA A 102 -10.84 -4.56 19.21
C ALA A 102 -11.14 -4.50 17.70
N VAL A 103 -10.12 -4.74 16.86
CA VAL A 103 -10.25 -4.89 15.40
C VAL A 103 -9.88 -6.31 15.03
N GLY A 104 -10.80 -7.02 14.37
CA GLY A 104 -10.56 -8.38 13.87
C GLY A 104 -9.45 -8.46 12.81
N SER A 105 -8.99 -9.68 12.50
CA SER A 105 -7.97 -9.89 11.47
C SER A 105 -8.39 -9.29 10.12
N PRO A 106 -7.43 -8.79 9.30
CA PRO A 106 -7.75 -8.24 7.99
C PRO A 106 -8.49 -9.27 7.14
N ARG A 107 -9.71 -8.94 6.70
CA ARG A 107 -10.52 -9.80 5.83
C ARG A 107 -10.37 -9.38 4.37
N ARG A 108 -10.71 -10.29 3.46
CA ARG A 108 -10.86 -9.96 2.03
C ARG A 108 -11.91 -8.87 1.91
N GLY A 109 -11.49 -7.66 1.59
CA GLY A 109 -12.34 -6.48 1.59
C GLY A 109 -12.55 -5.89 0.21
N SER A 110 -13.58 -5.07 0.07
CA SER A 110 -13.72 -4.15 -1.06
C SER A 110 -12.61 -3.09 -0.99
N VAL A 111 -11.85 -2.93 -2.08
CA VAL A 111 -10.86 -1.85 -2.18
C VAL A 111 -11.59 -0.51 -2.25
N ARG A 112 -11.31 0.38 -1.31
CA ARG A 112 -11.86 1.75 -1.28
C ARG A 112 -10.73 2.73 -1.58
N VAL A 113 -10.69 3.25 -2.80
CA VAL A 113 -9.69 4.26 -3.16
C VAL A 113 -10.14 5.64 -2.69
N ARG A 114 -9.29 6.29 -1.89
CA ARG A 114 -9.44 7.69 -1.52
C ARG A 114 -8.55 8.51 -2.44
N THR A 115 -9.15 9.24 -3.36
CA THR A 115 -8.43 10.28 -4.10
C THR A 115 -8.43 11.53 -3.24
N THR A 116 -7.28 11.90 -2.68
CA THR A 116 -7.11 13.26 -2.14
C THR A 116 -6.94 14.19 -3.33
N ALA A 117 -8.06 14.71 -3.85
CA ALA A 117 -7.99 15.84 -4.77
C ALA A 117 -7.47 17.03 -3.96
N LYS A 118 -6.21 17.44 -4.19
CA LYS A 118 -5.77 18.78 -3.81
C LYS A 118 -6.36 19.72 -4.86
N PRO A 119 -7.29 20.62 -4.52
CA PRO A 119 -7.71 21.63 -5.46
C PRO A 119 -6.51 22.57 -5.66
N SER A 120 -5.82 22.45 -6.79
CA SER A 120 -4.86 23.46 -7.23
C SER A 120 -5.64 24.52 -8.00
N VAL A 121 -5.95 25.63 -7.33
CA VAL A 121 -6.24 26.87 -8.04
C VAL A 121 -4.89 27.50 -8.33
N SER A 122 -4.49 27.57 -9.60
CA SER A 122 -3.23 28.18 -10.01
C SER A 122 -3.52 29.50 -10.73
N PRO A 123 -3.22 30.66 -10.12
CA PRO A 123 -2.83 31.84 -10.89
C PRO A 123 -1.37 31.65 -11.36
N GLY A 124 -1.07 32.00 -12.63
CA GLY A 124 0.31 32.00 -13.19
C GLY A 124 1.27 32.93 -12.42
N THR A 125 2.60 32.97 -12.60
CA THR A 125 3.54 32.47 -13.62
C THR A 125 4.95 32.37 -12.94
N PRO A 126 6.11 32.32 -13.63
CA PRO A 126 7.15 31.29 -13.49
C PRO A 126 8.37 31.72 -12.65
N GLY A 127 9.14 30.76 -12.12
CA GLY A 127 10.48 31.07 -11.59
C GLY A 127 10.89 30.15 -10.45
N SER A 128 11.82 29.26 -10.78
CA SER A 128 12.76 28.52 -9.93
C SER A 128 12.32 28.13 -8.52
N ARG A 129 12.38 26.82 -8.21
CA ARG A 129 12.88 26.39 -6.90
C ARG A 129 13.34 24.94 -6.91
N SER A 130 14.59 24.80 -6.51
CA SER A 130 15.35 23.59 -6.24
C SER A 130 14.68 22.69 -5.21
N TRP A 131 14.97 21.39 -5.32
CA TRP A 131 14.57 20.38 -4.35
C TRP A 131 15.57 20.36 -3.18
N PRO A 132 15.13 20.40 -1.91
CA PRO A 132 16.03 20.15 -0.79
C PRO A 132 16.24 18.63 -0.64
N THR A 133 17.51 18.22 -0.75
CA THR A 133 17.99 16.89 -0.40
C THR A 133 17.96 16.74 1.12
N ALA A 134 16.95 16.04 1.65
CA ALA A 134 16.88 15.75 3.08
C ALA A 134 17.85 14.62 3.43
N GLY A 135 18.97 14.98 4.06
CA GLY A 135 19.95 14.08 4.65
C GLY A 135 19.36 13.23 5.77
N SER A 136 19.63 11.92 5.72
CA SER A 136 19.21 10.94 6.72
C SER A 136 20.29 10.74 7.78
N GLY A 137 19.93 10.88 9.05
CA GLY A 137 20.78 10.51 10.19
C GLY A 137 20.10 9.49 11.12
N CYS A 138 20.92 8.53 11.60
CA CYS A 138 20.76 7.65 12.79
C CYS A 138 19.57 6.66 12.84
N ARG A 139 19.62 5.48 13.47
CA ARG A 139 20.65 4.61 14.06
C ARG A 139 20.01 3.18 14.16
N ARG A 140 20.84 2.16 14.38
CA ARG A 140 20.59 0.69 14.29
C ARG A 140 19.60 0.08 15.31
N SER A 141 19.29 -1.21 15.05
CA SER A 141 18.80 -2.32 15.92
C SER A 141 17.28 -2.58 15.88
N ALA A 142 16.73 -3.79 16.05
CA ALA A 142 17.15 -5.19 15.98
C ALA A 142 15.88 -6.06 15.82
N THR A 143 16.08 -7.36 15.56
CA THR A 143 15.15 -8.47 15.29
C THR A 143 13.81 -8.49 16.03
N SER A 144 12.71 -8.83 15.33
CA SER A 144 11.47 -9.31 15.96
C SER A 144 10.86 -10.52 15.22
N ARG A 145 10.79 -11.63 15.94
CA ARG A 145 9.82 -12.73 15.76
C ARG A 145 8.58 -12.21 16.49
N TRP A 146 7.46 -12.03 15.78
CA TRP A 146 6.26 -11.29 16.24
C TRP A 146 6.02 -11.38 17.76
N PRO A 147 6.04 -10.25 18.50
CA PRO A 147 5.04 -9.19 18.34
C PRO A 147 5.61 -7.74 18.36
N GLY A 148 4.83 -6.80 17.82
CA GLY A 148 4.77 -5.44 18.39
C GLY A 148 5.71 -4.33 17.89
N ARG A 149 6.43 -4.49 16.78
CA ARG A 149 6.91 -3.43 15.86
C ARG A 149 7.58 -4.13 14.68
N VAL A 150 7.21 -3.77 13.45
CA VAL A 150 7.89 -4.29 12.26
C VAL A 150 8.82 -3.20 11.72
N PRO A 151 10.10 -3.19 12.09
CA PRO A 151 11.10 -2.48 11.30
C PRO A 151 11.44 -3.34 10.08
N CYS A 152 11.08 -2.87 8.88
CA CYS A 152 11.55 -3.45 7.63
C CYS A 152 12.95 -2.90 7.30
N PRO A 153 13.92 -3.75 6.89
CA PRO A 153 15.20 -3.28 6.36
C PRO A 153 14.98 -2.50 5.06
N ARG A 154 15.73 -1.41 4.90
CA ARG A 154 15.75 -0.58 3.68
C ARG A 154 16.32 -1.45 2.54
N SER A 155 15.51 -1.81 1.55
CA SER A 155 16.02 -2.40 0.31
C SER A 155 16.92 -1.36 -0.36
N ARG A 156 18.24 -1.55 -0.29
CA ARG A 156 19.20 -0.84 -1.14
C ARG A 156 18.78 -1.09 -2.59
N ARG A 157 18.21 -0.08 -3.25
CA ARG A 157 18.27 -0.02 -4.71
C ARG A 157 19.75 0.14 -5.05
N ARG A 158 20.35 -0.88 -5.64
CA ARG A 158 21.54 -0.71 -6.47
C ARG A 158 21.11 0.03 -7.74
#